data_AF-A0A183L738-F1
#
_entry.id   AF-A0A183L738-F1
#
_cell.length_a   1.000
_cell.length_b   1.000
_cell.length_c   1.000
_cell.angle_alpha   90.00
_cell.angle_beta   90.00
_cell.angle_gamma   90.00
#
_symmetry.space_group_name_H-M   'P 1'
#
loop_
_entity.id
_entity.type
_entity.pdbx_description
1 polymer ?
#
loop_
_entity_poly.entity_id
_entity_poly.type
_entity_poly.pdbx_seq_one_letter_code
_entity_poly.pdbx_strand_id
1 'polypeptide(L)'
;MGSLFPECLEIRTSILGQKDRRVAESHYQLGTTYAVSGDLANASSSFKASVECLKLLAEDIRSKIEAVDQKDGEEKELLQVTLKEIELLIPDVQSRCADIEEDRLAESIKQTESPMEPCSNGTSVPTDDISHLIRKKRPVTETTPVESVESISLELNGHENSTSKKVKLINANGESLPKENGV
;
A
#
# COMPACT_ATOMS: atom_id res chain seq x y z
N MET A 1 -3.09 34.70 -1.69
CA MET A 1 -2.64 33.92 -2.87
C MET A 1 -3.65 32.79 -2.98
N GLY A 2 -4.59 32.88 -3.94
CA GLY A 2 -5.65 31.87 -4.08
C GLY A 2 -5.04 30.51 -4.44
N SER A 3 -5.53 29.44 -3.84
CA SER A 3 -5.14 28.09 -4.23
C SER A 3 -5.74 27.82 -5.62
N LEU A 4 -4.90 27.81 -6.65
CA LEU A 4 -5.29 27.61 -8.05
C LEU A 4 -6.01 26.26 -8.29
N PHE A 5 -5.70 25.25 -7.46
CA PHE A 5 -6.16 23.88 -7.65
C PHE A 5 -7.67 23.69 -7.37
N PRO A 6 -8.23 24.18 -6.24
CA PRO A 6 -9.68 24.18 -6.02
C PRO A 6 -10.51 24.94 -7.06
N GLU A 7 -10.04 26.11 -7.52
CA GLU A 7 -10.72 26.90 -8.56
C GLU A 7 -10.79 26.13 -9.89
N CYS A 8 -9.69 25.46 -10.27
CA CYS A 8 -9.66 24.61 -11.45
C CYS A 8 -10.60 23.40 -11.33
N LEU A 9 -10.72 22.82 -10.14
CA LEU A 9 -11.63 21.71 -9.86
C LEU A 9 -13.09 22.14 -9.98
N GLU A 10 -13.44 23.31 -9.48
CA GLU A 10 -14.80 23.85 -9.58
C GLU A 10 -15.20 24.09 -11.04
N ILE A 11 -14.34 24.74 -11.82
CA ILE A 11 -14.55 24.94 -13.26
C ILE A 11 -14.69 23.59 -13.97
N ARG A 12 -13.80 22.64 -13.70
CA ARG A 12 -13.85 21.30 -14.30
C ARG A 12 -15.15 20.57 -13.99
N THR A 13 -15.61 20.64 -12.75
CA THR A 13 -16.85 20.02 -12.30
C THR A 13 -18.06 20.67 -12.95
N SER A 14 -18.04 22.00 -13.16
CA SER A 14 -19.12 22.71 -13.86
C SER A 14 -19.28 22.30 -15.33
N ILE A 15 -18.18 21.96 -16.01
CA ILE A 15 -18.17 21.61 -17.44
C ILE A 15 -18.46 20.12 -17.65
N LEU A 16 -17.86 19.25 -16.83
CA LEU A 16 -17.88 17.80 -17.04
C LEU A 16 -18.93 17.08 -16.18
N GLY A 17 -19.35 17.70 -15.08
CA GLY A 17 -20.18 17.07 -14.05
C GLY A 17 -19.39 16.13 -13.12
N GLN A 18 -20.02 15.69 -12.03
CA GLN A 18 -19.36 14.83 -11.03
C GLN A 18 -19.09 13.40 -11.50
N LYS A 19 -19.77 12.95 -12.55
CA LYS A 19 -19.68 11.59 -13.12
C LYS A 19 -18.59 11.51 -14.20
N ASP A 20 -17.44 12.14 -13.99
CA ASP A 20 -16.33 12.16 -14.95
C ASP A 20 -15.03 11.73 -14.26
N ARG A 21 -14.28 10.85 -14.93
CA ARG A 21 -13.00 10.31 -14.42
C ARG A 21 -12.01 11.42 -14.07
N ARG A 22 -11.98 12.51 -14.84
CA ARG A 22 -11.04 13.64 -14.63
C ARG A 22 -11.39 14.43 -13.37
N VAL A 23 -12.66 14.48 -12.98
CA VAL A 23 -13.08 15.12 -11.72
C VAL A 23 -12.61 14.28 -10.54
N ALA A 24 -12.81 12.95 -10.59
CA ALA A 24 -12.27 12.04 -9.59
C ALA A 24 -10.74 12.14 -9.45
N GLU A 25 -10.01 12.13 -10.58
CA GLU A 25 -8.55 12.27 -10.60
C GLU A 25 -8.09 13.59 -9.96
N SER A 26 -8.83 14.68 -10.19
CA SER A 26 -8.51 15.98 -9.60
C SER A 26 -8.60 15.96 -8.08
N HIS A 27 -9.65 15.32 -7.53
CA HIS A 27 -9.79 15.10 -6.09
C HIS A 27 -8.67 14.23 -5.54
N TYR A 28 -8.26 13.18 -6.25
CA TYR A 28 -7.14 12.33 -5.84
C TYR A 28 -5.80 13.11 -5.80
N GLN A 29 -5.52 13.90 -6.83
CA GLN A 29 -4.33 14.76 -6.88
C GLN A 29 -4.32 15.80 -5.75
N LEU A 30 -5.49 16.39 -5.47
CA LEU A 30 -5.65 17.34 -4.37
C LEU A 30 -5.42 16.65 -3.01
N GLY A 31 -5.96 15.45 -2.80
CA GLY A 31 -5.73 14.65 -1.60
C GLY A 31 -4.26 14.30 -1.40
N THR A 32 -3.56 13.96 -2.49
CA THR A 32 -2.11 13.72 -2.48
C THR A 32 -1.33 15.00 -2.11
N THR A 33 -1.73 16.14 -2.66
CA THR A 33 -1.09 17.45 -2.37
C THR A 33 -1.26 17.84 -0.89
N TYR A 34 -2.46 17.65 -0.34
CA TYR A 34 -2.72 17.90 1.08
C TYR A 34 -1.95 16.93 1.98
N ALA A 35 -1.90 15.64 1.63
CA ALA A 35 -1.14 14.64 2.39
C ALA A 35 0.35 14.98 2.47
N VAL A 36 0.96 15.40 1.35
CA VAL A 36 2.36 15.86 1.32
C VAL A 36 2.56 17.12 2.16
N SER A 37 1.54 17.98 2.24
CA SER A 37 1.58 19.21 3.04
C SER A 37 1.29 18.98 4.54
N GLY A 38 1.00 17.73 4.95
CA GLY A 38 0.61 17.38 6.32
C GLY A 38 -0.82 17.77 6.69
N ASP A 39 -1.63 18.26 5.75
CA ASP A 39 -3.03 18.60 5.99
C ASP A 39 -3.90 17.36 5.84
N LEU A 40 -3.85 16.48 6.86
CA LEU A 40 -4.52 15.19 6.84
C LEU A 40 -6.05 15.29 6.80
N ALA A 41 -6.61 16.40 7.31
CA ALA A 41 -8.04 16.65 7.27
C ALA A 41 -8.52 16.89 5.82
N ASN A 42 -7.88 17.82 5.12
CA ASN A 42 -8.21 18.10 3.72
C ASN A 42 -7.79 16.96 2.78
N ALA A 43 -6.74 16.21 3.10
CA ALA A 43 -6.35 15.01 2.39
C ALA A 43 -7.45 13.93 2.45
N SER A 44 -7.92 13.59 3.66
CA SER A 44 -9.01 12.62 3.88
C SER A 44 -10.29 13.04 3.15
N SER A 45 -10.68 14.32 3.26
CA SER A 45 -11.85 14.85 2.55
C SER A 45 -11.72 14.74 1.03
N SER A 46 -10.54 15.05 0.48
CA SER A 46 -10.30 14.97 -0.96
C SER A 46 -10.30 13.54 -1.49
N PHE A 47 -9.69 12.58 -0.77
CA PHE A 47 -9.77 11.17 -1.16
C PHE A 47 -11.20 10.62 -1.08
N LYS A 48 -11.99 11.01 -0.07
CA LYS A 48 -13.42 10.65 0.02
C LYS A 48 -14.20 11.16 -1.19
N ALA A 49 -14.01 12.42 -1.57
CA ALA A 49 -14.66 12.99 -2.76
C ALA A 49 -14.25 12.29 -4.05
N SER A 50 -12.98 11.87 -4.18
CA SER A 50 -12.53 11.04 -5.31
C SER A 50 -13.28 9.70 -5.36
N VAL A 51 -13.44 9.02 -4.21
CA VAL A 51 -14.17 7.75 -4.12
C VAL A 51 -15.64 7.94 -4.49
N GLU A 52 -16.28 9.02 -4.05
CA GLU A 52 -17.66 9.33 -4.41
C GLU A 52 -17.84 9.54 -5.92
N CYS A 53 -16.96 10.34 -6.55
CA CYS A 53 -16.99 10.54 -7.99
C CYS A 53 -16.80 9.23 -8.77
N LEU A 54 -15.89 8.35 -8.34
CA LEU A 54 -15.68 7.04 -8.96
C LEU A 54 -16.89 6.12 -8.82
N LYS A 55 -17.57 6.13 -7.66
CA LYS A 55 -18.81 5.36 -7.46
C LYS A 55 -19.93 5.85 -8.37
N LEU A 56 -20.14 7.16 -8.43
CA LEU A 56 -21.14 7.77 -9.31
C LEU A 56 -20.85 7.48 -10.79
N LEU A 57 -19.58 7.50 -11.19
CA LEU A 57 -19.16 7.13 -12.54
C LEU A 57 -19.41 5.65 -12.83
N ALA A 58 -19.09 4.74 -11.89
CA ALA A 58 -19.35 3.31 -12.06
C ALA A 58 -20.85 3.02 -12.23
N GLU A 59 -21.70 3.66 -11.44
CA GLU A 59 -23.15 3.56 -11.58
C GLU A 59 -23.64 4.07 -12.93
N ASP A 60 -23.14 5.23 -13.38
CA ASP A 60 -23.50 5.80 -14.68
C ASP A 60 -23.09 4.89 -15.85
N ILE A 61 -21.89 4.29 -15.78
CA ILE A 61 -21.42 3.32 -16.77
C ILE A 61 -22.28 2.06 -16.76
N ARG A 62 -22.65 1.53 -15.58
CA ARG A 62 -23.56 0.37 -15.48
C ARG A 62 -24.91 0.66 -16.15
N SER A 63 -25.50 1.82 -15.89
CA SER A 63 -26.75 2.23 -16.54
C SER A 63 -26.60 2.36 -18.06
N LYS A 64 -25.46 2.87 -18.55
CA LYS A 64 -25.17 2.90 -20.00
C LYS A 64 -25.06 1.50 -20.59
N ILE A 65 -24.35 0.58 -19.93
CA ILE A 65 -24.21 -0.82 -20.40
C ILE A 65 -25.57 -1.52 -20.52
N GLU A 66 -26.51 -1.24 -19.61
CA GLU A 66 -27.87 -1.78 -19.63
C GLU A 66 -28.72 -1.18 -20.77
N ALA A 67 -28.49 0.08 -21.12
CA ALA A 67 -29.19 0.77 -22.19
C ALA A 67 -28.65 0.47 -23.61
N VAL A 68 -27.43 -0.03 -23.73
CA VAL A 68 -26.77 -0.33 -25.01
C VAL A 68 -27.36 -1.59 -25.66
N ASP A 69 -27.83 -1.45 -26.90
CA ASP A 69 -28.39 -2.54 -27.71
C ASP A 69 -27.33 -3.60 -28.07
N GLN A 70 -27.77 -4.82 -28.35
CA GLN A 70 -26.88 -5.95 -28.68
C GLN A 70 -26.05 -5.74 -29.96
N LYS A 71 -26.42 -4.76 -30.80
CA LYS A 71 -25.70 -4.43 -32.05
C LYS A 71 -24.47 -3.56 -31.80
N ASP A 72 -24.39 -2.91 -30.65
CA ASP A 72 -23.30 -2.01 -30.26
C ASP A 72 -22.30 -2.73 -29.35
N GLY A 73 -21.89 -3.93 -29.78
CA GLY A 73 -21.02 -4.82 -29.01
C GLY A 73 -19.68 -4.18 -28.61
N GLU A 74 -19.09 -3.39 -29.51
CA GLU A 74 -17.82 -2.69 -29.25
C GLU A 74 -17.95 -1.59 -28.18
N GLU A 75 -19.02 -0.78 -28.24
CA GLU A 75 -19.28 0.25 -27.23
C GLU A 75 -19.54 -0.38 -25.85
N LYS A 76 -20.33 -1.45 -25.83
CA LYS A 76 -20.61 -2.22 -24.61
C LYS A 76 -19.34 -2.82 -24.01
N GLU A 77 -18.44 -3.36 -24.83
CA GLU A 77 -17.17 -3.91 -24.40
C GLU A 77 -16.26 -2.82 -23.79
N LEU A 78 -16.14 -1.67 -24.46
CA LEU A 78 -15.36 -0.54 -23.94
C LEU A 78 -15.89 -0.02 -22.59
N LEU A 79 -17.20 0.08 -22.45
CA LEU A 79 -17.84 0.46 -21.19
C LEU A 79 -17.58 -0.58 -20.09
N GLN A 80 -17.62 -1.88 -20.41
CA GLN A 80 -17.29 -2.94 -19.44
C GLN A 80 -15.83 -2.91 -19.00
N VAL A 81 -14.90 -2.67 -19.93
CA VAL A 81 -13.47 -2.50 -19.61
C VAL A 81 -13.29 -1.31 -18.68
N THR A 82 -13.90 -0.18 -19.02
CA THR A 82 -13.84 1.04 -18.19
C THR A 82 -14.44 0.79 -16.81
N LEU A 83 -15.59 0.12 -16.72
CA LEU A 83 -16.22 -0.21 -15.44
C LEU A 83 -15.29 -1.03 -14.55
N LYS A 84 -14.64 -2.07 -15.10
CA LYS A 84 -13.69 -2.90 -14.36
C LYS A 84 -12.49 -2.09 -13.86
N GLU A 85 -11.95 -1.18 -14.67
CA GLU A 85 -10.86 -0.28 -14.25
C GLU A 85 -11.30 0.57 -13.05
N ILE A 86 -12.48 1.18 -13.11
CA ILE A 86 -13.02 2.01 -12.03
C ILE A 86 -13.30 1.18 -10.77
N GLU A 87 -13.84 -0.03 -10.91
CA GLU A 87 -14.09 -0.95 -9.79
C GLU A 87 -12.80 -1.41 -9.10
N LEU A 88 -11.69 -1.54 -9.83
CA LEU A 88 -10.37 -1.81 -9.26
C LEU A 88 -9.75 -0.57 -8.62
N LEU A 89 -10.00 0.64 -9.14
CA LEU A 89 -9.43 1.87 -8.59
C LEU A 89 -10.09 2.30 -7.27
N ILE A 90 -11.38 2.05 -7.08
CA ILE A 90 -12.11 2.42 -5.86
C ILE A 90 -11.43 1.88 -4.58
N PRO A 91 -11.12 0.58 -4.44
CA PRO A 91 -10.49 0.05 -3.23
C PRO A 91 -9.07 0.63 -3.03
N ASP A 92 -8.33 0.91 -4.09
CA ASP A 92 -7.00 1.53 -4.00
C ASP A 92 -7.08 2.92 -3.37
N VAL A 93 -8.03 3.75 -3.82
CA VAL A 93 -8.24 5.09 -3.25
C VAL A 93 -8.83 5.00 -1.84
N GLN A 94 -9.69 4.01 -1.56
CA GLN A 94 -10.20 3.78 -0.19
C GLN A 94 -9.10 3.36 0.78
N SER A 95 -8.17 2.50 0.37
CA SER A 95 -6.99 2.14 1.16
C SER A 95 -6.18 3.38 1.48
N ARG A 96 -5.91 4.22 0.46
CA ARG A 96 -5.19 5.48 0.67
C ARG A 96 -5.91 6.41 1.64
N CYS A 97 -7.24 6.48 1.58
CA CYS A 97 -8.04 7.27 2.52
C CYS A 97 -7.94 6.71 3.95
N ALA A 98 -7.90 5.40 4.12
CA ALA A 98 -7.77 4.76 5.42
C ALA A 98 -6.40 5.05 6.05
N ASP A 99 -5.31 4.96 5.28
CA ASP A 99 -3.96 5.30 5.75
C ASP A 99 -3.90 6.73 6.31
N ILE A 100 -4.47 7.70 5.56
CA ILE A 100 -4.51 9.11 5.98
C ILE A 100 -5.35 9.31 7.25
N GLU A 101 -6.42 8.54 7.41
CA GLU A 101 -7.27 8.60 8.59
C GLU A 101 -6.55 8.05 9.82
N GLU A 102 -5.79 6.96 9.67
CA GLU A 102 -4.94 6.39 10.70
C GLU A 102 -3.87 7.39 11.16
N ASP A 103 -3.16 8.00 10.21
CA ASP A 103 -2.16 9.03 10.50
C ASP A 103 -2.77 10.20 11.29
N ARG A 104 -3.98 10.64 10.90
CA ARG A 104 -4.69 11.74 11.59
C ARG A 104 -5.06 11.37 13.02
N LEU A 105 -5.48 10.13 13.26
CA LEU A 105 -5.78 9.64 14.60
C LEU A 105 -4.51 9.56 15.46
N ALA A 106 -3.40 9.09 14.88
CA ALA A 106 -2.11 9.02 15.57
C ALA A 106 -1.59 10.41 15.97
N GLU A 107 -1.77 11.43 15.12
CA GLU A 107 -1.43 12.82 15.45
C GLU A 107 -2.29 13.39 16.58
N SER A 108 -3.59 13.07 16.59
CA SER A 108 -4.49 13.50 17.65
C SER A 108 -4.09 12.92 19.02
N ILE A 109 -3.61 11.67 19.06
CA ILE A 109 -3.17 11.03 20.31
C ILE A 109 -1.90 11.73 20.85
N LYS A 110 -0.91 12.01 19.99
CA LYS A 110 0.32 12.73 20.37
C LYS A 110 0.07 14.12 20.95
N GLN A 111 -0.98 14.81 20.50
CA GLN A 111 -1.35 16.12 21.04
C GLN A 111 -2.01 16.04 22.43
N THR A 112 -2.66 14.91 22.75
CA THR A 112 -3.34 14.71 24.03
C THR A 112 -2.44 14.11 25.12
N GLU A 113 -1.28 13.56 24.76
CA GLU A 113 -0.27 13.14 25.71
C GLU A 113 0.47 14.37 26.26
N SER A 114 0.05 14.85 27.44
CA SER A 114 0.85 15.77 28.27
C SER A 114 2.26 15.19 28.45
N PRO A 115 3.33 16.02 28.57
CA PRO A 115 4.69 15.53 28.74
C PRO A 115 4.72 14.44 29.81
N MET A 116 4.94 13.21 29.36
CA MET A 116 5.11 12.09 30.27
C MET A 116 6.44 12.36 30.97
N GLU A 117 6.37 12.90 32.18
CA GLU A 117 7.53 13.05 33.06
C GLU A 117 8.28 11.72 33.03
N PRO A 118 9.60 11.74 32.76
CA PRO A 118 10.38 10.52 32.79
C PRO A 118 10.21 9.94 34.20
N CYS A 119 9.63 8.75 34.30
CA CYS A 119 9.56 8.02 35.56
C CYS A 119 11.00 7.74 36.02
N SER A 120 11.55 8.65 36.82
CA SER A 120 12.82 8.48 37.52
C SER A 120 12.61 7.50 38.66
N ASN A 121 12.48 6.22 38.31
CA ASN A 121 12.71 5.11 39.25
C ASN A 121 13.98 4.38 38.81
N GLY A 122 15.07 5.15 38.70
CA GLY A 122 16.40 4.60 38.47
C GLY A 122 17.35 5.24 39.46
N THR A 123 17.56 4.60 40.61
CA THR A 123 18.82 4.80 41.34
C THR A 123 19.93 4.60 40.33
N SER A 124 20.76 5.64 40.11
CA SER A 124 21.86 5.60 39.15
C SER A 124 22.89 4.58 39.60
N VAL A 125 22.72 3.33 39.20
CA VAL A 125 23.72 2.28 39.41
C VAL A 125 24.53 2.13 38.11
N PRO A 126 25.86 2.05 38.17
CA PRO A 126 26.71 1.89 36.99
C PRO A 126 26.28 0.69 36.15
N THR A 127 26.00 0.90 34.86
CA THR A 127 25.58 -0.10 33.88
C THR A 127 26.79 -0.81 33.26
N ASP A 128 27.71 -1.31 34.07
CA ASP A 128 28.85 -2.12 33.61
C ASP A 128 28.63 -3.62 33.79
N ASP A 129 27.63 -4.00 34.59
CA ASP A 129 27.22 -5.40 34.74
C ASP A 129 25.93 -5.65 33.97
N ILE A 130 26.01 -6.38 32.87
CA ILE A 130 24.86 -6.88 32.09
C ILE A 130 24.67 -8.39 32.28
N SER A 131 25.27 -8.97 33.33
CA SER A 131 25.23 -10.42 33.58
C SER A 131 23.83 -10.98 33.77
N HIS A 132 22.88 -10.13 34.16
CA HIS A 132 21.46 -10.48 34.29
C HIS A 132 20.75 -10.61 32.94
N LEU A 133 21.36 -10.14 31.85
CA LEU A 133 20.83 -10.26 30.48
C LEU A 133 21.37 -11.50 29.74
N ILE A 134 22.49 -12.08 30.20
CA ILE A 134 23.03 -13.34 29.67
C ILE A 134 22.31 -14.52 30.32
N ARG A 135 21.38 -15.14 29.58
CA ARG A 135 20.76 -16.40 30.00
C ARG A 135 21.82 -17.50 30.02
N LYS A 136 22.09 -18.06 31.20
CA LYS A 136 23.04 -19.17 31.41
C LYS A 136 22.61 -20.40 30.60
N LYS A 137 23.42 -20.83 29.64
CA LYS A 137 23.27 -22.13 28.97
C LYS A 137 23.38 -23.24 30.03
N ARG A 138 22.41 -24.16 30.05
CA ARG A 138 22.39 -25.32 30.96
C ARG A 138 23.59 -26.23 30.64
N PRO A 139 24.34 -26.75 31.63
CA PRO A 139 25.43 -27.70 31.36
C PRO A 139 24.87 -29.04 30.89
N VAL A 140 25.48 -29.59 29.84
CA VAL A 140 25.25 -30.95 29.35
C VAL A 140 26.00 -31.91 30.27
N THR A 141 25.31 -32.92 30.80
CA THR A 141 25.90 -34.02 31.56
C THR A 141 25.64 -35.30 30.79
N GLU A 142 26.71 -36.01 30.39
CA GLU A 142 26.63 -37.36 29.82
C GLU A 142 26.28 -38.39 30.90
N THR A 143 25.23 -39.20 30.67
CA THR A 143 25.16 -40.67 30.87
C THR A 143 23.78 -41.17 30.37
N THR A 144 23.76 -42.17 29.47
CA THR A 144 22.59 -42.95 28.98
C THR A 144 22.07 -43.95 30.04
N PRO A 145 20.95 -44.71 29.90
CA PRO A 145 19.96 -44.92 28.80
C PRO A 145 18.50 -44.59 29.27
N VAL A 146 17.39 -44.55 28.51
CA VAL A 146 16.74 -45.49 27.57
C VAL A 146 15.62 -44.70 26.83
N GLU A 147 15.33 -45.06 25.57
CA GLU A 147 14.11 -44.82 24.76
C GLU A 147 13.17 -43.64 25.11
N SER A 148 12.93 -42.72 24.17
CA SER A 148 11.93 -42.90 23.10
C SER A 148 11.55 -41.56 22.42
N VAL A 149 11.43 -41.64 21.08
CA VAL A 149 10.67 -40.85 20.09
C VAL A 149 11.01 -39.38 19.73
N GLU A 150 11.25 -39.25 18.41
CA GLU A 150 10.97 -38.16 17.46
C GLU A 150 11.79 -36.86 17.44
N SER A 151 12.68 -36.81 16.45
CA SER A 151 13.38 -35.63 15.94
C SER A 151 12.49 -34.86 14.96
N ILE A 152 12.21 -33.58 15.23
CA ILE A 152 11.88 -32.61 14.18
C ILE A 152 13.00 -31.57 14.18
N SER A 153 13.83 -31.63 13.13
CA SER A 153 14.92 -30.70 12.86
C SER A 153 14.41 -29.56 11.99
N LEU A 154 14.62 -28.31 12.41
CA LEU A 154 14.53 -27.13 11.56
C LEU A 154 15.76 -26.25 11.83
N GLU A 155 16.76 -26.41 10.98
CA GLU A 155 17.95 -25.57 10.90
C GLU A 155 17.59 -24.18 10.36
N LEU A 156 18.13 -23.17 11.04
CA LEU A 156 18.12 -21.76 10.66
C LEU A 156 19.15 -21.54 9.55
N ASN A 157 18.77 -20.82 8.49
CA ASN A 157 19.72 -20.34 7.51
C ASN A 157 20.01 -18.85 7.73
N GLY A 158 21.30 -18.54 7.91
CA GLY A 158 21.85 -17.21 8.09
C GLY A 158 21.85 -16.38 6.81
N HIS A 159 22.03 -15.08 7.00
CA HIS A 159 22.11 -14.04 5.98
C HIS A 159 23.54 -13.54 5.87
N GLU A 160 24.12 -13.53 4.67
CA GLU A 160 25.00 -12.45 4.23
C GLU A 160 25.21 -12.48 2.71
N ASN A 161 25.74 -11.36 2.22
CA ASN A 161 25.33 -10.65 1.02
C ASN A 161 26.40 -10.70 -0.09
N SER A 162 25.95 -10.41 -1.31
CA SER A 162 26.71 -9.88 -2.46
C SER A 162 27.65 -10.81 -3.24
N THR A 163 27.31 -11.07 -4.51
CA THR A 163 28.14 -10.67 -5.67
C THR A 163 27.47 -11.03 -7.02
N SER A 164 27.42 -10.01 -7.90
CA SER A 164 27.69 -10.07 -9.35
C SER A 164 26.87 -10.95 -10.31
N LYS A 165 25.89 -10.31 -10.96
CA LYS A 165 25.60 -10.28 -12.42
C LYS A 165 25.93 -11.52 -13.28
N LYS A 166 24.88 -12.18 -13.81
CA LYS A 166 24.71 -12.48 -15.25
C LYS A 166 23.24 -12.76 -15.59
N VAL A 167 22.48 -11.72 -15.96
CA VAL A 167 21.11 -11.87 -16.48
C VAL A 167 21.19 -12.31 -17.94
N LYS A 168 20.57 -13.45 -18.26
CA LYS A 168 20.35 -13.93 -19.63
C LYS A 168 18.93 -13.51 -20.04
N LEU A 169 18.84 -12.62 -21.03
CA LEU A 169 17.57 -12.22 -21.65
C LEU A 169 16.93 -13.42 -22.36
N ILE A 170 15.62 -13.61 -22.17
CA ILE A 170 14.76 -14.48 -22.97
C ILE A 170 13.51 -13.67 -23.38
N ASN A 171 13.12 -13.74 -24.65
CA ASN A 171 11.92 -13.08 -25.21
C ASN A 171 10.80 -14.09 -25.49
N ALA A 172 9.57 -13.59 -25.50
CA ALA A 172 8.31 -14.29 -25.31
C ALA A 172 7.73 -15.06 -26.52
N ASN A 173 8.54 -15.71 -27.37
CA ASN A 173 8.03 -16.44 -28.55
C ASN A 173 8.57 -17.88 -28.74
N GLY A 174 8.87 -18.61 -27.67
CA GLY A 174 8.74 -20.08 -27.64
C GLY A 174 9.43 -20.93 -28.74
N GLU A 175 10.51 -20.48 -29.39
CA GLU A 175 11.27 -21.31 -30.32
C GLU A 175 12.79 -21.20 -30.10
N SER A 176 13.46 -22.36 -30.14
CA SER A 176 14.91 -22.50 -29.94
C SER A 176 15.67 -22.35 -31.26
N LEU A 177 16.70 -21.50 -31.29
CA LEU A 177 17.65 -21.40 -32.40
C LEU A 177 18.91 -22.25 -32.14
N PRO A 178 19.52 -22.82 -33.19
CA PRO A 178 20.56 -23.85 -33.07
C PRO A 178 21.92 -23.26 -32.68
N LYS A 179 22.76 -24.11 -32.08
CA LYS A 179 24.13 -23.77 -31.69
C LYS A 179 25.02 -23.65 -32.93
N GLU A 180 25.55 -22.46 -33.16
CA GLU A 180 26.66 -22.24 -34.10
C GLU A 180 27.97 -22.70 -33.45
N ASN A 181 28.69 -23.58 -34.13
CA ASN A 181 30.04 -24.04 -33.79
C ASN A 181 31.06 -22.97 -34.22
N GLY A 182 31.83 -22.46 -33.26
CA GLY A 182 33.05 -21.70 -33.53
C GLY A 182 34.25 -22.63 -33.64
N VAL A 183 35.01 -22.43 -34.73
CA VAL A 183 36.27 -23.08 -35.15
C VAL A 183 37.33 -23.10 -34.05
#